data_AF-A0A8B7QP75-F1
#
_entry.id   AF-A0A8B7QP75-F1
#
_cell.length_a   1.000
_cell.length_b   1.000
_cell.length_c   1.000
_cell.angle_alpha   90.00
_cell.angle_beta   90.00
_cell.angle_gamma   90.00
#
_symmetry.space_group_name_H-M   'P 1'
#
loop_
_entity.id
_entity.type
_entity.pdbx_description
1 polymer ?
#
loop_
_entity_poly.entity_id
_entity_poly.type
_entity_poly.pdbx_seq_one_letter_code
_entity_poly.pdbx_strand_id
1 'polypeptide(L)'
;GWFSVTPEKIAEHIAGRVSQSFKCDIIVDAFCGVGGNTIQFALTGKTVIAIDIDPVKIDLARNNAEVYGVADKIEFICGDFLLLASHLKADVVFLSPPWGGPDYATAETFDIRTMMSPDGYPLDVLTVYTNSGCGEGCVCV
;
A
#
# COMPACT_ATOMS: atom_id res chain seq x y z
N GLY A 1 -3.20 -8.32 13.99
CA GLY A 1 -2.53 -7.22 13.26
C GLY A 1 -1.24 -6.74 13.92
N TRP A 2 -0.60 -7.50 14.82
CA TRP A 2 0.60 -7.03 15.54
C TRP A 2 1.93 -7.30 14.82
N PHE A 3 1.99 -8.31 13.93
CA PHE A 3 3.25 -8.74 13.29
C PHE A 3 3.50 -8.13 11.90
N SER A 4 2.58 -7.32 11.38
CA SER A 4 2.64 -6.79 10.00
C SER A 4 2.47 -5.27 9.93
N VAL A 5 2.46 -4.59 11.08
CA VAL A 5 2.37 -3.13 11.13
C VAL A 5 3.79 -2.57 10.99
N THR A 6 4.03 -1.80 9.93
CA THR A 6 5.23 -0.97 9.81
C THR A 6 5.32 -0.07 11.04
N PRO A 7 6.44 -0.08 11.79
CA PRO A 7 6.62 0.84 12.92
C PRO A 7 6.40 2.29 12.51
N GLU A 8 5.72 3.06 13.36
CA GLU A 8 5.24 4.41 13.05
C GLU A 8 6.33 5.33 12.47
N LYS A 9 7.52 5.36 13.06
CA LYS A 9 8.66 6.17 12.56
C LYS A 9 9.16 5.76 11.18
N ILE A 10 9.05 4.49 10.82
CA ILE A 10 9.44 4.00 9.49
C ILE A 10 8.37 4.43 8.48
N ALA A 11 7.11 4.26 8.83
CA ALA A 11 5.99 4.67 7.98
C ALA A 11 5.98 6.20 7.75
N GLU A 12 6.25 7.00 8.78
CA GLU A 12 6.43 8.46 8.66
C GLU A 12 7.58 8.82 7.71
N HIS A 13 8.73 8.14 7.83
CA HIS A 13 9.87 8.38 6.95
C HIS A 13 9.55 8.07 5.48
N ILE A 14 8.86 6.95 5.22
CA ILE A 14 8.43 6.56 3.86
C ILE A 14 7.48 7.61 3.29
N ALA A 15 6.46 8.02 4.05
CA ALA A 15 5.50 9.03 3.62
C ALA A 15 6.16 10.39 3.33
N GLY A 16 7.11 10.80 4.17
CA GLY A 16 7.93 11.99 3.95
C GLY A 16 8.72 11.94 2.64
N ARG A 17 9.36 10.80 2.34
CA ARG A 17 10.10 10.63 1.09
C ARG A 17 9.20 10.63 -0.15
N VAL A 18 8.07 9.93 -0.10
CA VAL A 18 7.11 9.89 -1.22
C VAL A 18 6.56 11.27 -1.52
N SER A 19 6.14 12.01 -0.48
CA SER A 19 5.56 13.36 -0.63
C SER A 19 6.55 14.40 -1.16
N GLN A 20 7.85 14.24 -0.88
CA GLN A 20 8.91 15.16 -1.34
C GLN A 20 9.47 14.79 -2.71
N SER A 21 9.53 13.49 -3.04
CA SER A 21 10.21 13.01 -4.25
C SER A 21 9.30 12.98 -5.47
N PHE A 22 7.99 12.84 -5.25
CA PHE A 22 7.01 12.72 -6.33
C PHE A 22 5.95 13.80 -6.19
N LYS A 23 5.64 14.45 -7.31
CA LYS A 23 4.48 15.33 -7.42
C LYS A 23 3.22 14.45 -7.56
N CYS A 24 2.90 13.75 -6.47
CA CYS A 24 1.80 12.80 -6.37
C CYS A 24 0.69 13.38 -5.51
N ASP A 25 -0.57 13.19 -5.89
CA ASP A 25 -1.73 13.57 -5.10
C ASP A 25 -2.50 12.34 -4.62
N ILE A 26 -2.42 11.22 -5.35
CA ILE A 26 -3.15 9.98 -5.09
C ILE A 26 -2.18 8.81 -4.92
N ILE A 27 -2.28 8.11 -3.79
CA ILE A 27 -1.48 6.92 -3.46
C ILE A 27 -2.41 5.72 -3.28
N VAL A 28 -2.06 4.58 -3.87
CA VAL A 28 -2.70 3.29 -3.56
C VAL A 28 -1.86 2.54 -2.54
N ASP A 29 -2.45 2.20 -1.39
CA ASP A 29 -1.90 1.22 -0.46
C ASP A 29 -2.58 -0.12 -0.73
N ALA A 30 -1.91 -0.98 -1.51
CA ALA A 30 -2.50 -2.17 -2.10
C ALA A 30 -2.82 -3.30 -1.09
N PHE A 31 -2.19 -3.25 0.09
CA PHE A 31 -2.31 -4.26 1.15
C PHE A 31 -2.29 -3.54 2.50
N CYS A 32 -3.29 -2.69 2.73
CA CYS A 32 -3.25 -1.67 3.78
C CYS A 32 -3.26 -2.25 5.21
N GLY A 33 -3.71 -3.49 5.39
CA GLY A 33 -3.83 -4.10 6.70
C GLY A 33 -4.67 -3.24 7.63
N VAL A 34 -4.17 -2.97 8.83
CA VAL A 34 -4.84 -2.10 9.82
C VAL A 34 -4.53 -0.60 9.62
N GLY A 35 -3.99 -0.21 8.47
CA GLY A 35 -3.86 1.19 8.06
C GLY A 35 -2.58 1.92 8.48
N GLY A 36 -1.53 1.22 8.90
CA GLY A 36 -0.29 1.86 9.40
C GLY A 36 0.37 2.82 8.40
N ASN A 37 0.64 2.34 7.17
CA ASN A 37 1.22 3.18 6.11
C ASN A 37 0.19 4.16 5.53
N THR A 38 -1.02 3.67 5.27
CA THR A 38 -2.18 4.48 4.86
C THR A 38 -2.34 5.77 5.69
N ILE A 39 -2.31 5.67 7.02
CA ILE A 39 -2.44 6.84 7.92
C ILE A 39 -1.29 7.82 7.71
N GLN A 40 -0.05 7.34 7.60
CA GLN A 40 1.11 8.20 7.41
C GLN A 40 1.07 8.91 6.05
N PHE A 41 0.65 8.23 4.98
CA PHE A 41 0.43 8.88 3.70
C PHE A 41 -0.64 9.98 3.80
N ALA A 42 -1.77 9.71 4.45
CA ALA A 42 -2.84 10.69 4.62
C ALA A 42 -2.43 11.89 5.51
N LEU A 43 -1.57 11.68 6.51
CA LEU A 43 -1.01 12.74 7.35
C LEU A 43 -0.14 13.72 6.55
N THR A 44 0.51 13.28 5.47
CA THR A 44 1.23 14.18 4.54
C THR A 44 0.31 15.00 3.62
N GLY A 45 -1.01 14.83 3.73
CA GLY A 45 -2.00 15.55 2.93
C GLY A 45 -2.36 14.90 1.61
N LYS A 46 -1.91 13.66 1.36
CA LYS A 46 -2.24 12.90 0.16
C LYS A 46 -3.60 12.23 0.28
N THR A 47 -4.24 12.00 -0.86
CA THR A 47 -5.42 11.13 -0.95
C THR A 47 -4.94 9.68 -1.05
N VAL A 48 -5.52 8.79 -0.27
CA VAL A 48 -5.10 7.38 -0.23
C VAL A 48 -6.25 6.46 -0.60
N ILE A 49 -6.00 5.52 -1.50
CA ILE A 49 -6.88 4.38 -1.78
C ILE A 49 -6.30 3.19 -1.03
N ALA A 50 -6.94 2.80 0.07
CA ALA A 50 -6.49 1.72 0.96
C ALA A 50 -7.25 0.44 0.67
N ILE A 51 -6.54 -0.60 0.23
CA ILE A 51 -7.10 -1.87 -0.22
C ILE A 51 -6.63 -3.00 0.68
N ASP A 52 -7.56 -3.82 1.14
CA ASP A 52 -7.25 -5.10 1.79
C ASP A 52 -8.34 -6.11 1.44
N ILE A 53 -7.96 -7.37 1.32
CA ILE A 53 -8.89 -8.46 1.01
C ILE A 53 -9.73 -8.85 2.23
N ASP A 54 -9.22 -8.60 3.44
CA ASP A 54 -9.89 -8.93 4.69
C ASP A 54 -10.75 -7.76 5.18
N PRO A 55 -12.10 -7.89 5.22
CA PRO A 55 -12.98 -6.82 5.66
C PRO A 55 -12.72 -6.38 7.11
N VAL A 56 -12.24 -7.28 7.97
CA VAL A 56 -11.89 -6.93 9.36
C VAL A 56 -10.71 -5.96 9.39
N LYS A 57 -9.77 -6.07 8.45
CA LYS A 57 -8.65 -5.13 8.32
C LYS A 57 -9.12 -3.76 7.92
N ILE A 58 -10.04 -3.69 6.95
CA ILE A 58 -10.64 -2.45 6.50
C ILE A 58 -11.37 -1.74 7.65
N ASP A 59 -12.17 -2.46 8.44
CA ASP A 59 -12.88 -1.87 9.58
C ASP A 59 -11.89 -1.32 10.63
N LEU A 60 -10.83 -2.07 10.94
CA LEU A 60 -9.77 -1.61 11.85
C LEU A 60 -9.00 -0.42 11.29
N ALA A 61 -8.67 -0.43 10.00
CA ALA A 61 -7.96 0.66 9.33
C ALA A 61 -8.78 1.95 9.33
N ARG A 62 -10.09 1.85 9.09
CA ARG A 62 -11.00 2.99 9.17
C ARG A 62 -11.07 3.56 10.58
N ASN A 63 -11.26 2.70 11.59
CA ASN A 63 -11.30 3.14 12.98
C ASN A 63 -9.98 3.82 13.39
N ASN A 64 -8.84 3.25 13.01
CA ASN A 64 -7.53 3.86 13.26
C ASN A 64 -7.41 5.21 12.56
N ALA A 65 -7.82 5.33 11.30
CA ALA A 65 -7.77 6.59 10.56
C ALA A 65 -8.65 7.69 11.17
N GLU A 66 -9.80 7.34 11.75
CA GLU A 66 -10.66 8.25 12.50
C GLU A 66 -9.95 8.78 13.76
N VAL A 67 -9.26 7.91 14.50
CA VAL A 67 -8.47 8.29 15.69
C VAL A 67 -7.37 9.29 15.33
N TYR A 68 -6.74 9.14 14.15
CA TYR A 68 -5.71 10.06 13.66
C TYR A 68 -6.29 11.28 12.92
N GLY A 69 -7.61 11.38 12.76
CA GLY A 69 -8.29 12.52 12.14
C GLY A 69 -7.99 12.69 10.64
N VAL A 70 -7.73 11.58 9.93
CA VAL A 70 -7.39 11.57 8.49
C VAL A 70 -8.30 10.69 7.64
N ALA A 71 -9.36 10.13 8.24
CA ALA A 71 -10.29 9.23 7.54
C ALA A 71 -10.95 9.87 6.30
N ASP A 72 -11.12 11.19 6.29
CA ASP A 72 -11.67 11.96 5.16
C ASP A 72 -10.77 11.97 3.92
N LYS A 73 -9.49 11.63 4.07
CA LYS A 73 -8.51 11.55 2.98
C LYS A 73 -8.33 10.14 2.43
N ILE A 74 -9.06 9.16 2.96
CA ILE A 74 -8.83 7.74 2.67
C ILE A 74 -10.10 7.11 2.10
N GLU A 75 -10.00 6.55 0.90
CA GLU A 75 -10.99 5.66 0.33
C GLU A 75 -10.64 4.21 0.68
N PHE A 76 -11.52 3.53 1.40
CA PHE A 76 -11.31 2.14 1.81
C PHE A 76 -12.05 1.17 0.88
N ILE A 77 -11.32 0.22 0.30
CA ILE A 77 -11.87 -0.81 -0.58
C ILE A 77 -11.54 -2.20 -0.01
N CYS A 78 -12.57 -2.97 0.32
CA CYS A 78 -12.41 -4.38 0.62
C CYS A 78 -12.38 -5.18 -0.68
N GLY A 79 -11.25 -5.77 -1.04
CA GLY A 79 -11.13 -6.54 -2.28
C GLY A 79 -9.71 -7.02 -2.58
N ASP A 80 -9.61 -7.84 -3.62
CA ASP A 80 -8.32 -8.31 -4.11
C ASP A 80 -7.68 -7.25 -5.01
N PHE A 81 -6.55 -6.69 -4.57
CA PHE A 81 -5.79 -5.71 -5.33
C PHE A 81 -5.44 -6.22 -6.74
N LEU A 82 -5.13 -7.50 -6.92
CA LEU A 82 -4.73 -8.03 -8.23
C LEU A 82 -5.87 -7.96 -9.26
N LEU A 83 -7.12 -8.03 -8.80
CA LEU A 83 -8.31 -7.89 -9.65
C LEU A 83 -8.69 -6.41 -9.85
N LEU A 84 -8.50 -5.59 -8.82
CA LEU A 84 -8.84 -4.16 -8.84
C LEU A 84 -7.81 -3.34 -9.61
N ALA A 85 -6.56 -3.81 -9.67
CA ALA A 85 -5.42 -3.07 -10.17
C ALA A 85 -5.68 -2.37 -11.51
N SER A 86 -6.17 -3.12 -12.49
CA SER A 86 -6.44 -2.63 -13.86
C SER A 86 -7.49 -1.51 -13.97
N HIS A 87 -8.24 -1.24 -12.90
CA HIS A 87 -9.29 -0.23 -12.84
C HIS A 87 -8.91 1.00 -12.00
N LEU A 88 -7.75 0.98 -11.32
CA LEU A 88 -7.30 2.08 -10.46
C LEU A 88 -6.46 3.08 -11.23
N LYS A 89 -6.52 4.35 -10.80
CA LYS A 89 -5.65 5.43 -11.28
C LYS A 89 -5.02 6.13 -10.08
N ALA A 90 -3.69 6.12 -10.02
CA ALA A 90 -2.93 6.75 -8.95
C ALA A 90 -1.52 7.12 -9.44
N ASP A 91 -0.88 8.02 -8.72
CA ASP A 91 0.48 8.48 -9.02
C ASP A 91 1.54 7.55 -8.41
N VAL A 92 1.20 6.91 -7.28
CA VAL A 92 2.07 5.98 -6.56
C VAL A 92 1.28 4.76 -6.12
N VAL A 93 1.91 3.59 -6.21
CA VAL A 93 1.42 2.36 -5.58
C VAL A 93 2.44 1.91 -4.54
N PHE A 94 1.98 1.77 -3.31
CA PHE A 94 2.75 1.22 -2.21
C PHE A 94 2.37 -0.25 -2.01
N LEU A 95 3.38 -1.12 -2.00
CA LEU A 95 3.20 -2.58 -1.91
C LEU A 95 3.77 -3.12 -0.59
N SER A 96 2.90 -3.41 0.38
CA SER A 96 3.24 -4.17 1.59
C SER A 96 2.48 -5.50 1.71
N PRO A 97 2.65 -6.43 0.76
CA PRO A 97 1.96 -7.71 0.76
C PRO A 97 2.31 -8.57 1.99
N PRO A 98 1.52 -9.61 2.31
CA PRO A 98 1.83 -10.52 3.40
C PRO A 98 3.12 -11.32 3.13
N TRP A 99 4.10 -11.14 4.01
CA TRP A 99 5.45 -11.73 3.91
C TRP A 99 5.56 -13.18 4.43
N GLY A 100 4.44 -13.85 4.73
CA GLY A 100 4.46 -15.22 5.26
C GLY A 100 4.64 -15.36 6.78
N GLY A 101 4.53 -14.27 7.56
CA GLY A 101 4.63 -14.32 9.03
C GLY A 101 6.07 -14.40 9.55
N PRO A 102 6.32 -14.38 10.88
CA PRO A 102 7.66 -14.19 11.47
C PRO A 102 8.74 -15.18 11.03
N ASP A 103 8.34 -16.32 10.45
CA ASP A 103 9.25 -17.31 9.87
C ASP A 103 9.99 -16.79 8.61
N TYR A 104 9.56 -15.67 8.02
CA TYR A 104 10.26 -15.03 6.88
C TYR A 104 11.72 -14.68 7.20
N ALA A 105 12.03 -14.38 8.47
CA ALA A 105 13.36 -14.01 8.92
C ALA A 105 14.29 -15.22 9.15
N THR A 106 13.79 -16.44 9.00
CA THR A 106 14.58 -17.68 9.18
C THR A 106 15.31 -18.13 7.92
N ALA A 107 14.98 -17.52 6.76
CA ALA A 107 15.64 -17.80 5.49
C ALA A 107 16.91 -16.94 5.31
N GLU A 108 17.99 -17.56 4.83
CA GLU A 108 19.27 -16.89 4.53
C GLU A 108 19.14 -15.87 3.38
N THR A 109 18.14 -16.04 2.51
CA THR A 109 17.77 -15.11 1.43
C THR A 109 16.25 -15.20 1.21
N PHE A 110 15.56 -14.06 1.24
CA PHE A 110 14.11 -14.00 1.01
C PHE A 110 13.80 -13.91 -0.49
N ASP A 111 13.15 -14.93 -1.05
CA ASP A 111 12.77 -14.95 -2.48
C ASP A 111 11.30 -14.52 -2.64
N ILE A 112 11.12 -13.35 -3.27
CA ILE A 112 9.83 -12.71 -3.54
C ILE A 112 8.87 -13.54 -4.40
N ARG A 113 9.36 -14.58 -5.11
CA ARG A 113 8.52 -15.48 -5.92
C ARG A 113 8.04 -16.70 -5.16
N THR A 114 8.84 -17.20 -4.22
CA THR A 114 8.58 -18.49 -3.56
C THR A 114 8.17 -18.34 -2.09
N MET A 115 8.38 -17.16 -1.49
CA MET A 115 8.10 -16.89 -0.08
C MET A 115 7.02 -15.83 0.15
N MET A 116 6.39 -15.33 -0.91
CA MET A 116 5.22 -14.43 -0.85
C MET A 116 3.99 -15.11 -1.43
N SER A 117 2.83 -14.85 -0.83
CA SER A 117 1.53 -15.28 -1.37
C SER A 117 0.56 -14.11 -1.26
N PRO A 118 0.14 -13.49 -2.38
CA PRO A 118 0.32 -13.96 -3.77
C PRO A 118 1.76 -13.82 -4.31
N ASP A 119 2.06 -14.54 -5.39
CA ASP A 119 3.34 -14.48 -6.13
C ASP A 119 3.65 -13.03 -6.51
N GLY A 120 4.86 -12.56 -6.21
CA GLY A 120 5.34 -11.22 -6.60
C GLY A 120 5.56 -11.07 -8.11
N TYR A 121 5.41 -12.15 -8.88
CA TYR A 121 5.45 -12.18 -10.34
C TYR A 121 4.12 -12.74 -10.94
N PRO A 122 3.70 -12.30 -12.12
CA PRO A 122 4.38 -11.33 -12.96
C PRO A 122 4.11 -9.90 -12.51
N LEU A 123 5.17 -9.10 -12.52
CA LEU A 123 5.11 -7.64 -12.51
C LEU A 123 4.34 -7.08 -13.74
N ASP A 124 3.67 -7.91 -14.55
CA ASP A 124 2.77 -7.49 -15.62
C ASP A 124 1.55 -6.74 -15.08
N VAL A 125 1.20 -6.91 -13.80
CA VAL A 125 0.25 -6.03 -13.10
C VAL A 125 0.80 -4.58 -13.04
N LEU A 126 2.11 -4.39 -12.95
CA LEU A 126 2.78 -3.08 -12.99
C LEU A 126 2.83 -2.46 -14.39
N THR A 127 2.88 -3.30 -15.44
CA THR A 127 3.02 -2.81 -16.83
C THR A 127 1.75 -2.11 -17.34
N VAL A 128 0.57 -2.47 -16.81
CA VAL A 128 -0.72 -1.87 -17.22
C VAL A 128 -0.87 -0.40 -16.80
N TYR A 129 -0.10 0.07 -15.82
CA TYR A 129 -0.24 1.43 -15.27
C TYR A 129 0.49 2.53 -16.06
N THR A 130 1.20 2.18 -17.14
CA THR A 130 1.89 3.15 -17.99
C THR A 130 1.19 3.31 -19.34
N ASN A 131 -0.13 3.56 -19.35
CA ASN A 131 -0.79 3.85 -20.62
C ASN A 131 -0.57 5.31 -21.04
N SER A 132 0.49 5.50 -21.85
CA SER A 132 0.68 6.49 -22.92
C SER A 132 -0.25 7.72 -22.94
N GLY A 133 -0.01 8.71 -22.06
CA GLY A 133 -0.72 9.99 -22.16
C GLY A 133 -0.31 11.12 -21.22
N CYS A 134 0.24 10.83 -20.03
CA CYS A 134 0.78 11.85 -19.13
C CYS A 134 2.25 11.57 -18.86
N GLY A 135 3.08 12.62 -18.93
CA GLY A 135 4.49 12.54 -18.60
C GLY A 135 4.69 12.13 -17.14
N GLU A 136 5.66 11.24 -16.93
CA GLU A 136 6.10 10.66 -15.66
C GLU A 136 5.11 9.65 -15.05
N GLY A 137 5.44 8.36 -15.22
CA GLY A 137 4.59 7.23 -14.87
C GLY A 137 4.45 6.97 -13.37
N CYS A 138 3.48 6.12 -13.04
CA CYS A 138 3.21 5.66 -11.67
C CYS A 138 4.46 5.02 -11.06
N VAL A 139 4.87 5.49 -9.87
CA VAL A 139 6.06 4.96 -9.18
C VAL A 139 5.64 3.98 -8.10
N CYS A 140 6.27 2.80 -8.11
CA CYS A 140 6.03 1.77 -7.10
C CYS A 140 7.14 1.80 -6.05
N VAL A 141 6.73 1.83 -4.78
CA VAL A 141 7.62 1.94 -3.60
C VAL A 141 7.41 0.77 -2.66
#